data_AF-A0A9D0VBM2-F1
#
_entry.id   AF-A0A9D0VBM2-F1
#
_cell.length_a   1.000
_cell.length_b   1.000
_cell.length_c   1.000
_cell.angle_alpha   90.00
_cell.angle_beta   90.00
_cell.angle_gamma   90.00
#
_symmetry.space_group_name_H-M   'P 1'
#
loop_
_entity.id
_entity.type
_entity.pdbx_description
1 polymer ?
#
loop_
_entity_poly.entity_id
_entity_poly.type
_entity_poly.pdbx_seq_one_letter_code
_entity_poly.pdbx_strand_id
1 'polypeptide(L)'
;MADEREDLRLNTLHRFSKHAQRLVLEEHSHCEVPAGCGGVVLRWRDPATGLPLSVYFATLGEAELWIDGQLAPSSQIELAPGAHTLAFRVDRLPDQPSPVALVVRHGAAAHDTPLLVSRADGSLRGASARQPAGPPPIGEGQPLPPFHGDPAAIGDKRRWWFDHQRERCDLLEVPPRGPLWVLRSVVVDERGGIR
;
A
#
# COMPACT_ATOMS: atom_id res chain seq x y z
N MET A 1 12.55 -6.40 57.94
CA MET A 1 13.27 -6.48 56.66
C MET A 1 12.25 -6.98 55.65
N ALA A 2 11.74 -6.09 54.80
CA ALA A 2 10.81 -6.45 53.74
C ALA A 2 11.54 -7.34 52.72
N ASP A 3 10.88 -8.41 52.29
CA ASP A 3 11.42 -9.40 51.37
C ASP A 3 11.50 -8.77 49.97
N GLU A 4 12.72 -8.50 49.47
CA GLU A 4 13.00 -7.98 48.12
C GLU A 4 12.37 -8.84 47.00
N ARG A 5 11.92 -10.06 47.31
CA ARG A 5 11.18 -10.92 46.38
C ARG A 5 9.73 -10.49 46.15
N GLU A 6 9.09 -9.74 47.05
CA GLU A 6 7.73 -9.25 46.85
C GLU A 6 7.66 -8.11 45.82
N ASP A 7 8.68 -7.26 45.75
CA ASP A 7 8.76 -6.17 44.75
C ASP A 7 8.93 -6.69 43.31
N LEU A 8 9.50 -7.90 43.13
CA LEU A 8 9.61 -8.55 41.82
C LEU A 8 8.33 -9.28 41.37
N ARG A 9 7.40 -9.54 42.30
CA ARG A 9 6.09 -10.15 41.98
C ARG A 9 5.20 -9.18 41.21
N LEU A 10 5.46 -7.88 41.38
CA LEU A 10 4.89 -6.75 40.67
C LEU A 10 5.39 -6.62 39.22
N ASN A 11 6.00 -7.63 38.61
CA ASN A 11 6.30 -7.70 37.17
C ASN A 11 6.04 -9.07 36.53
N THR A 12 5.08 -9.84 37.08
CA THR A 12 4.64 -11.07 36.44
C THR A 12 3.77 -10.75 35.21
N LEU A 13 4.26 -11.10 34.01
CA LEU A 13 3.61 -10.89 32.70
C LEU A 13 2.19 -11.48 32.62
N HIS A 14 1.84 -12.40 33.50
CA HIS A 14 0.51 -13.03 33.57
C HIS A 14 -0.66 -12.05 33.72
N ARG A 15 -0.45 -10.89 34.36
CA ARG A 15 -1.50 -9.88 34.55
C ARG A 15 -1.84 -9.06 33.30
N PHE A 16 -1.02 -9.15 32.25
CA PHE A 16 -1.26 -8.51 30.96
C PHE A 16 -1.80 -9.50 29.92
N SER A 17 -2.38 -10.61 30.35
CA SER A 17 -3.13 -11.49 29.45
C SER A 17 -4.49 -10.86 29.13
N LYS A 18 -4.60 -10.21 27.98
CA LYS A 18 -5.89 -9.83 27.39
C LYS A 18 -6.34 -10.95 26.46
N HIS A 19 -7.33 -11.73 26.90
CA HIS A 19 -8.01 -12.70 26.05
C HIS A 19 -9.12 -11.97 25.29
N ALA A 20 -8.91 -11.76 23.99
CA ALA A 20 -9.98 -11.34 23.09
C ALA A 20 -10.14 -12.40 22.01
N GLN A 21 -11.30 -13.06 21.97
CA GLN A 21 -11.59 -14.15 21.02
C GLN A 21 -11.48 -13.73 19.54
N ARG A 22 -11.48 -12.42 19.27
CA ARG A 22 -11.51 -11.85 17.92
C ARG A 22 -10.33 -10.95 17.59
N LEU A 23 -9.49 -10.55 18.56
CA LEU A 23 -8.36 -9.68 18.26
C LEU A 23 -7.14 -10.51 17.88
N VAL A 24 -6.49 -10.15 16.78
CA VAL A 24 -5.23 -10.74 16.34
C VAL A 24 -4.10 -9.80 16.74
N LEU A 25 -3.05 -10.35 17.38
CA LEU A 25 -1.83 -9.61 17.68
C LEU A 25 -0.91 -9.66 16.45
N GLU A 26 -0.57 -8.50 15.90
CA GLU A 26 0.29 -8.40 14.72
C GLU A 26 1.48 -7.49 14.99
N GLU A 27 2.61 -7.80 14.35
CA GLU A 27 3.72 -6.85 14.25
C GLU A 27 3.31 -5.68 13.34
N HIS A 28 3.36 -4.47 13.92
CA HIS A 28 3.00 -3.24 13.25
C HIS A 28 4.23 -2.47 12.72
N SER A 29 5.33 -2.50 13.48
CA SER A 29 6.57 -1.81 13.12
C SER A 29 7.73 -2.38 13.93
N HIS A 30 8.95 -2.11 13.50
CA HIS A 30 10.16 -2.31 14.29
C HIS A 30 10.95 -1.01 14.32
N CYS A 31 11.58 -0.71 15.45
CA CYS A 31 12.61 0.30 15.50
C CYS A 31 13.96 -0.38 15.73
N GLU A 32 14.92 -0.12 14.86
CA GLU A 32 16.31 -0.45 15.11
C GLU A 32 16.95 0.78 15.75
N VAL A 33 17.18 0.71 17.07
CA VAL A 33 17.91 1.77 17.77
C VAL A 33 19.40 1.55 17.50
N PRO A 34 20.20 2.58 17.15
CA PRO A 34 21.62 2.46 16.76
C PRO A 34 22.55 1.75 17.76
N ALA A 35 22.05 1.39 18.95
CA ALA A 35 22.75 0.63 19.98
C ALA A 35 22.47 -0.89 19.96
N GLY A 36 21.81 -1.42 18.91
CA GLY A 36 21.53 -2.86 18.78
C GLY A 36 20.35 -3.36 19.63
N CYS A 37 19.53 -2.45 20.18
CA CYS A 37 18.29 -2.79 20.86
C CYS A 37 17.13 -2.60 19.88
N GLY A 38 16.79 -3.67 19.15
CA GLY A 38 15.60 -3.71 18.31
C GLY A 38 14.34 -3.87 19.14
N GLY A 39 13.35 -2.99 18.97
CA GLY A 39 12.03 -3.12 19.57
C GLY A 39 10.98 -3.46 18.52
N VAL A 40 10.07 -4.39 18.82
CA VAL A 40 8.90 -4.66 17.98
C VAL A 40 7.67 -3.96 18.54
N VAL A 41 6.95 -3.25 17.68
CA VAL A 41 5.66 -2.64 18.01
C VAL A 41 4.59 -3.64 17.63
N LEU A 42 3.89 -4.18 18.62
CA LEU A 42 2.76 -5.08 18.41
C LEU A 42 1.44 -4.30 18.51
N ARG A 43 0.48 -4.63 17.64
CA ARG A 43 -0.87 -4.05 17.63
C ARG A 43 -1.92 -5.15 17.71
N TRP A 44 -2.90 -4.99 18.59
CA TRP A 44 -4.12 -5.80 18.56
C TRP A 44 -5.07 -5.25 17.50
N ARG A 45 -5.53 -6.08 16.58
CA ARG A 45 -6.45 -5.69 15.49
C ARG A 45 -7.74 -6.50 15.55
N ASP A 46 -8.88 -5.87 15.28
CA ASP A 46 -10.11 -6.59 14.97
C ASP A 46 -10.13 -6.87 13.46
N PRO A 47 -10.09 -8.14 13.00
CA PRO A 47 -10.15 -8.46 11.58
C PRO A 47 -11.40 -7.92 10.88
N ALA A 48 -12.48 -7.64 11.63
CA ALA A 48 -13.70 -7.07 11.08
C ALA A 48 -13.61 -5.55 10.82
N THR A 49 -12.62 -4.83 11.36
CA THR A 49 -12.49 -3.37 11.11
C THR A 49 -11.80 -3.07 9.80
N GLY A 50 -10.95 -3.97 9.33
CA GLY A 50 -10.39 -3.91 8.00
C GLY A 50 -9.11 -4.71 7.81
N LEU A 51 -8.73 -4.80 6.54
CA LEU A 51 -7.51 -5.40 6.04
C LEU A 51 -6.42 -4.32 5.98
N PRO A 52 -5.34 -4.41 6.78
CA PRO A 52 -4.22 -3.50 6.68
C PRO A 52 -3.42 -3.82 5.43
N LEU A 53 -3.16 -2.81 4.64
CA LEU A 53 -2.47 -2.93 3.37
C LEU A 53 -1.33 -1.93 3.28
N SER A 54 -0.24 -2.37 2.67
CA SER A 54 0.83 -1.50 2.19
C SER A 54 0.69 -1.35 0.68
N VAL A 55 0.43 -0.13 0.24
CA VAL A 55 0.22 0.22 -1.17
C VAL A 55 1.50 0.87 -1.71
N TYR A 56 2.14 0.20 -2.65
CA TYR A 56 3.29 0.72 -3.35
C TYR A 56 2.90 1.06 -4.79
N PHE A 57 3.02 2.33 -5.13
CA PHE A 57 2.78 2.82 -6.48
C PHE A 57 4.02 3.54 -6.97
N ALA A 58 4.65 3.00 -8.01
CA ALA A 58 5.77 3.67 -8.64
C ALA A 58 5.33 4.37 -9.91
N THR A 59 5.86 5.58 -10.04
CA THR A 59 5.78 6.45 -11.20
C THR A 59 7.02 7.32 -11.18
N LEU A 60 7.30 7.99 -12.30
CA LEU A 60 8.35 9.00 -12.41
C LEU A 60 7.91 10.36 -11.86
N GLY A 61 6.62 10.55 -11.68
CA GLY A 61 6.05 11.77 -11.11
C GLY A 61 5.92 11.76 -9.60
N GLU A 62 5.39 12.85 -9.08
CA GLU A 62 4.76 12.86 -7.75
C GLU A 62 3.37 12.22 -7.87
N ALA A 63 3.03 11.36 -6.90
CA ALA A 63 1.74 10.69 -6.85
C ALA A 63 1.09 10.83 -5.47
N GLU A 64 -0.21 11.10 -5.46
CA GLU A 64 -1.06 11.06 -4.26
C GLU A 64 -1.97 9.85 -4.31
N LEU A 65 -2.05 9.10 -3.21
CA LEU A 65 -3.01 8.00 -3.06
C LEU A 65 -4.34 8.54 -2.52
N TRP A 66 -5.42 8.16 -3.16
CA TRP A 66 -6.80 8.41 -2.78
C TRP A 66 -7.55 7.08 -2.64
N ILE A 67 -8.42 6.99 -1.65
CA ILE A 67 -9.25 5.81 -1.36
C ILE A 67 -10.70 6.28 -1.28
N ASP A 68 -11.57 5.72 -2.11
CA ASP A 68 -13.00 6.05 -2.14
C ASP A 68 -13.28 7.56 -2.19
N GLY A 69 -12.38 8.27 -2.88
CA GLY A 69 -12.43 9.72 -3.07
C GLY A 69 -11.94 10.57 -1.91
N GLN A 70 -11.26 9.98 -0.92
CA GLN A 70 -10.54 10.70 0.13
C GLN A 70 -9.04 10.54 -0.02
N LEU A 71 -8.29 11.63 0.22
CA LEU A 71 -6.83 11.60 0.22
C LEU A 71 -6.34 10.69 1.37
N ALA A 72 -5.55 9.67 1.03
CA ALA A 72 -4.97 8.80 2.02
C ALA A 72 -3.83 9.53 2.76
N PRO A 73 -3.79 9.47 4.10
CA PRO A 73 -2.73 10.12 4.87
C PRO A 73 -1.37 9.43 4.71
N SER A 74 -1.36 8.18 4.24
CA SER A 74 -0.14 7.40 3.98
C SER A 74 -0.41 6.25 3.00
N SER A 75 0.65 5.54 2.60
CA SER A 75 0.58 4.30 1.82
C SER A 75 0.23 3.06 2.67
N GLN A 76 0.22 3.18 4.00
CA GLN A 76 -0.32 2.18 4.91
C GLN A 76 -1.79 2.51 5.19
N ILE A 77 -2.67 1.63 4.77
CA ILE A 77 -4.12 1.88 4.74
C ILE A 77 -4.85 0.71 5.38
N GLU A 78 -6.08 0.93 5.82
CA GLU A 78 -6.96 -0.13 6.32
C GLU A 78 -8.25 -0.08 5.51
N LEU A 79 -8.56 -1.17 4.81
CA LEU A 79 -9.77 -1.27 4.01
C LEU A 79 -10.78 -2.20 4.69
N ALA A 80 -11.99 -1.72 4.94
CA ALA A 80 -13.07 -2.56 5.43
C ALA A 80 -13.43 -3.66 4.40
N PRO A 81 -14.14 -4.73 4.80
CA PRO A 81 -14.75 -5.63 3.82
C PRO A 81 -15.73 -4.86 2.92
N GLY A 82 -15.61 -5.02 1.60
CA GLY A 82 -16.43 -4.28 0.64
C GLY A 82 -15.70 -3.87 -0.63
N ALA A 83 -16.40 -3.11 -1.47
CA ALA A 83 -15.85 -2.56 -2.71
C ALA A 83 -15.17 -1.22 -2.43
N HIS A 84 -13.95 -1.07 -2.93
CA HIS A 84 -13.14 0.13 -2.79
C HIS A 84 -12.53 0.55 -4.12
N THR A 85 -12.19 1.82 -4.23
CA THR A 85 -11.42 2.37 -5.36
C THR A 85 -10.13 2.97 -4.84
N LEU A 86 -9.01 2.39 -5.26
CA LEU A 86 -7.70 3.01 -5.14
C LEU A 86 -7.49 3.92 -6.34
N ALA A 87 -7.10 5.16 -6.09
CA ALA A 87 -6.85 6.15 -7.11
C ALA A 87 -5.51 6.84 -6.86
N PHE A 88 -4.71 7.03 -7.89
CA PHE A 88 -3.43 7.70 -7.83
C PHE A 88 -3.47 8.93 -8.73
N ARG A 89 -3.32 10.13 -8.16
CA ARG A 89 -3.16 11.36 -8.93
C ARG A 89 -1.69 11.58 -9.21
N VAL A 90 -1.28 11.54 -10.48
CA VAL A 90 0.12 11.70 -10.89
C VAL A 90 0.28 13.08 -11.54
N ASP A 91 0.86 14.05 -10.84
CA ASP A 91 0.80 15.47 -11.24
C ASP A 91 1.89 15.90 -12.24
N ARG A 92 3.05 15.25 -12.22
CA ARG A 92 4.22 15.65 -13.01
C ARG A 92 4.77 14.46 -13.78
N LEU A 93 4.25 14.24 -14.97
CA LEU A 93 4.79 13.26 -15.90
C LEU A 93 5.78 13.92 -16.87
N PRO A 94 6.86 13.21 -17.28
CA PRO A 94 7.72 13.61 -18.38
C PRO A 94 6.96 13.87 -19.69
N ASP A 95 7.63 14.54 -20.63
CA ASP A 95 7.15 14.76 -22.00
C ASP A 95 7.14 13.49 -22.88
N GLN A 96 7.43 12.33 -22.28
CA GLN A 96 7.45 11.02 -22.93
C GLN A 96 6.56 10.03 -22.16
N PRO A 97 6.02 8.98 -22.83
CA PRO A 97 5.31 7.91 -22.16
C PRO A 97 6.14 7.34 -21.01
N SER A 98 5.47 7.07 -19.89
CA SER A 98 6.14 6.74 -18.63
C SER A 98 5.58 5.45 -18.03
N PRO A 99 6.42 4.63 -17.37
CA PRO A 99 5.95 3.44 -16.69
C PRO A 99 5.26 3.79 -15.36
N VAL A 100 4.21 3.05 -15.05
CA VAL A 100 3.65 2.93 -13.70
C VAL A 100 3.55 1.46 -13.31
N ALA A 101 3.61 1.22 -11.99
CA ALA A 101 3.40 -0.11 -11.43
C ALA A 101 2.75 -0.01 -10.05
N LEU A 102 1.85 -0.94 -9.77
CA LEU A 102 1.11 -1.04 -8.51
C LEU A 102 1.40 -2.37 -7.86
N VAL A 103 1.73 -2.35 -6.57
CA VAL A 103 1.84 -3.53 -5.73
C VAL A 103 1.14 -3.26 -4.41
N VAL A 104 0.21 -4.12 -4.04
CA VAL A 104 -0.49 -4.08 -2.76
C VAL A 104 -0.15 -5.34 -1.99
N ARG A 105 0.28 -5.16 -0.74
CA ARG A 105 0.67 -6.24 0.17
C ARG A 105 -0.12 -6.14 1.47
N HIS A 106 -0.12 -7.22 2.23
CA HIS A 106 -0.56 -7.16 3.62
C HIS A 106 0.37 -6.22 4.41
N GLY A 107 -0.20 -5.40 5.29
CA GLY A 107 0.55 -4.40 6.06
C GLY A 107 1.51 -4.99 7.09
N ALA A 108 1.23 -6.19 7.60
CA ALA A 108 2.14 -6.91 8.47
C ALA A 108 3.25 -7.59 7.64
N ALA A 109 4.51 -7.32 8.00
CA ALA A 109 5.73 -7.69 7.27
C ALA A 109 5.95 -9.20 7.00
N ALA A 110 5.06 -10.07 7.49
CA ALA A 110 5.21 -11.53 7.41
C ALA A 110 4.94 -12.13 6.01
N HIS A 111 4.30 -11.40 5.11
CA HIS A 111 3.92 -11.94 3.79
C HIS A 111 4.55 -11.13 2.65
N ASP A 112 5.59 -11.70 2.02
CA ASP A 112 6.22 -11.12 0.82
C ASP A 112 5.36 -11.32 -0.45
N THR A 113 4.29 -12.13 -0.34
CA THR A 113 3.37 -12.37 -1.44
C THR A 113 2.46 -11.16 -1.65
N PRO A 114 2.46 -10.54 -2.84
CA PRO A 114 1.55 -9.44 -3.14
C PRO A 114 0.12 -9.96 -3.23
N LEU A 115 -0.80 -9.19 -2.67
CA LEU A 115 -2.24 -9.44 -2.75
C LEU A 115 -2.81 -8.96 -4.08
N LEU A 116 -2.23 -7.88 -4.62
CA LEU A 116 -2.62 -7.31 -5.91
C LEU A 116 -1.41 -6.69 -6.58
N VAL A 117 -1.31 -6.86 -7.90
CA VAL A 117 -0.25 -6.31 -8.74
C VAL A 117 -0.83 -5.68 -10.00
N SER A 118 -0.12 -4.72 -10.59
CA SER A 118 -0.46 -4.22 -11.93
C SER A 118 -0.28 -5.32 -12.98
N ARG A 119 -1.27 -5.43 -13.87
CA ARG A 119 -1.30 -6.35 -15.00
C ARG A 119 -1.82 -5.63 -16.23
N ALA A 120 -1.39 -6.05 -17.42
CA ALA A 120 -1.91 -5.58 -18.69
C ALA A 120 -3.25 -6.27 -19.06
N ASP A 121 -4.14 -6.41 -18.08
CA ASP A 121 -5.46 -7.04 -18.18
C ASP A 121 -6.60 -6.01 -18.18
N GLY A 122 -6.26 -4.72 -18.19
CA GLY A 122 -7.20 -3.59 -18.14
C GLY A 122 -7.84 -3.36 -16.77
N SER A 123 -7.31 -4.03 -15.74
CA SER A 123 -7.75 -3.87 -14.35
C SER A 123 -7.25 -2.55 -13.75
N LEU A 124 -6.11 -2.05 -14.22
CA LEU A 124 -5.61 -0.69 -13.96
C LEU A 124 -6.02 0.24 -15.11
N ARG A 125 -6.60 1.39 -14.76
CA ARG A 125 -7.20 2.30 -15.74
C ARG A 125 -6.67 3.72 -15.59
N GLY A 126 -6.36 4.37 -16.69
CA GLY A 126 -5.99 5.78 -16.78
C GLY A 126 -7.20 6.64 -17.11
N ALA A 127 -7.40 7.73 -16.37
CA ALA A 127 -8.35 8.77 -16.70
C ALA A 127 -7.62 10.11 -16.75
N SER A 128 -7.49 10.66 -17.96
CA SER A 128 -7.02 12.03 -18.16
C SER A 128 -8.17 12.97 -17.79
N ALA A 129 -8.22 13.41 -16.54
CA ALA A 129 -9.17 14.45 -16.17
C ALA A 129 -8.52 15.80 -16.48
N ARG A 130 -9.24 16.71 -17.14
CA ARG A 130 -8.94 18.14 -17.04
C ARG A 130 -9.08 18.51 -15.56
N GLN A 131 -7.98 18.45 -14.83
CA GLN A 131 -7.77 18.83 -13.43
C GLN A 131 -9.05 19.10 -12.62
N PRO A 132 -9.77 18.07 -12.11
CA PRO A 132 -10.72 18.31 -11.06
C PRO A 132 -9.91 18.50 -9.78
N ALA A 133 -10.10 19.62 -9.10
CA ALA A 133 -9.58 19.86 -7.75
C ALA A 133 -10.30 18.99 -6.68
N GLY A 134 -10.74 17.79 -7.06
CA GLY A 134 -11.73 16.99 -6.34
C GLY A 134 -11.51 15.49 -6.48
N PRO A 135 -12.45 14.68 -5.95
CA PRO A 135 -12.32 13.23 -5.90
C PRO A 135 -12.17 12.62 -7.30
N PRO A 136 -11.53 11.44 -7.39
CA PRO A 136 -11.32 10.73 -8.64
C PRO A 136 -12.66 10.37 -9.30
N PRO A 137 -12.73 10.39 -10.65
CA PRO A 137 -13.88 9.84 -11.35
C PRO A 137 -13.95 8.32 -11.10
N ILE A 138 -15.11 7.83 -10.67
CA ILE A 138 -15.31 6.39 -10.42
C ILE A 138 -15.65 5.72 -11.76
N GLY A 139 -14.82 4.76 -12.18
CA GLY A 139 -15.15 3.85 -13.30
C GLY A 139 -14.94 4.37 -14.73
N GLU A 140 -14.55 5.63 -14.92
CA GLU A 140 -14.50 6.26 -16.26
C GLU A 140 -13.12 6.23 -16.95
N GLY A 141 -12.19 5.39 -16.49
CA GLY A 141 -10.84 5.29 -17.09
C GLY A 141 -10.72 4.29 -18.24
N GLN A 142 -9.80 4.56 -19.16
CA GLN A 142 -9.35 3.63 -20.20
C GLN A 142 -8.32 2.63 -19.63
N PRO A 143 -8.36 1.35 -20.01
CA PRO A 143 -7.31 0.38 -19.69
C PRO A 143 -5.91 0.93 -20.02
N LEU A 144 -4.96 0.82 -19.09
CA LEU A 144 -3.58 1.18 -19.38
C LEU A 144 -2.90 0.08 -20.21
N PRO A 145 -2.25 0.41 -21.34
CA PRO A 145 -1.53 -0.58 -22.13
C PRO A 145 -0.22 -0.99 -21.44
N PRO A 146 0.40 -2.13 -21.83
CA PRO A 146 1.74 -2.48 -21.39
C PRO A 146 2.76 -1.39 -21.77
N PHE A 147 3.74 -1.15 -20.89
CA PHE A 147 4.87 -0.29 -21.19
C PHE A 147 5.98 -1.07 -21.91
N HIS A 148 6.32 -0.62 -23.12
CA HIS A 148 7.34 -1.27 -23.96
C HIS A 148 8.71 -0.56 -23.93
N GLY A 149 8.81 0.59 -23.25
CA GLY A 149 10.07 1.32 -23.13
C GLY A 149 11.07 0.68 -22.16
N ASP A 150 12.26 1.26 -22.11
CA ASP A 150 13.29 0.92 -21.12
C ASP A 150 13.18 1.83 -19.89
N PRO A 151 12.83 1.31 -18.70
CA PRO A 151 12.84 2.07 -17.47
C PRO A 151 14.22 2.64 -17.12
N ALA A 152 15.31 1.98 -17.57
CA ALA A 152 16.67 2.41 -17.31
C ALA A 152 17.06 3.67 -18.09
N ALA A 153 16.39 3.95 -19.21
CA ALA A 153 16.61 5.16 -20.00
C ALA A 153 16.13 6.44 -19.30
N ILE A 154 15.47 6.31 -18.14
CA ILE A 154 14.75 7.39 -17.47
C ILE A 154 15.64 8.14 -16.44
N GLY A 155 16.82 7.60 -16.10
CA GLY A 155 17.81 8.31 -15.26
C GLY A 155 17.37 8.59 -13.81
N ASP A 156 16.28 7.98 -13.36
CA ASP A 156 15.70 8.20 -12.02
C ASP A 156 16.31 7.23 -10.99
N LYS A 157 16.54 7.73 -9.76
CA LYS A 157 16.93 6.94 -8.59
C LYS A 157 15.92 5.84 -8.26
N ARG A 158 14.70 5.91 -8.79
CA ARG A 158 13.64 4.88 -8.65
C ARG A 158 13.81 3.67 -9.58
N ARG A 159 14.81 3.66 -10.47
CA ARG A 159 15.09 2.54 -11.39
C ARG A 159 15.10 1.18 -10.68
N TRP A 160 15.83 1.07 -9.57
CA TRP A 160 15.95 -0.20 -8.85
C TRP A 160 14.60 -0.77 -8.42
N TRP A 161 13.62 0.10 -8.13
CA TRP A 161 12.29 -0.33 -7.75
C TRP A 161 11.53 -0.91 -8.93
N PHE A 162 11.58 -0.25 -10.10
CA PHE A 162 10.96 -0.79 -11.32
C PHE A 162 11.60 -2.11 -11.74
N ASP A 163 12.94 -2.20 -11.68
CA ASP A 163 13.67 -3.44 -11.97
C ASP A 163 13.26 -4.55 -10.98
N HIS A 164 13.15 -4.24 -9.69
CA HIS A 164 12.74 -5.19 -8.66
C HIS A 164 11.28 -5.67 -8.80
N GLN A 165 10.37 -4.80 -9.23
CA GLN A 165 8.96 -5.19 -9.40
C GLN A 165 8.67 -5.86 -10.74
N ARG A 166 9.51 -5.73 -11.77
CA ARG A 166 9.32 -6.38 -13.07
C ARG A 166 9.19 -7.90 -12.98
N GLU A 167 9.78 -8.52 -11.96
CA GLU A 167 9.62 -9.95 -11.71
C GLU A 167 8.22 -10.32 -11.18
N ARG A 168 7.47 -9.34 -10.66
CA ARG A 168 6.23 -9.54 -9.89
C ARG A 168 5.00 -8.90 -10.54
N CYS A 169 5.17 -7.85 -11.33
CA CYS A 169 4.07 -7.10 -11.96
C CYS A 169 4.43 -6.62 -13.37
N ASP A 170 3.39 -6.31 -14.15
CA ASP A 170 3.57 -5.67 -15.45
C ASP A 170 3.76 -4.17 -15.25
N LEU A 171 4.69 -3.58 -16.01
CA LEU A 171 4.79 -2.13 -16.13
C LEU A 171 3.74 -1.66 -17.14
N LEU A 172 2.96 -0.66 -16.76
CA LEU A 172 1.91 -0.11 -17.59
C LEU A 172 2.28 1.30 -18.04
N GLU A 173 1.91 1.64 -19.27
CA GLU A 173 2.24 2.93 -19.85
C GLU A 173 1.17 3.96 -19.50
N VAL A 174 1.62 5.12 -19.04
CA VAL A 174 0.78 6.31 -18.92
C VAL A 174 1.15 7.34 -19.99
N PRO A 175 0.16 8.06 -20.54
CA PRO A 175 0.40 9.07 -21.55
C PRO A 175 1.30 10.21 -21.02
N PRO A 176 2.06 10.87 -21.90
CA PRO A 176 2.83 12.04 -21.52
C PRO A 176 1.92 13.21 -21.13
N ARG A 177 2.39 14.02 -20.18
CA ARG A 177 1.79 15.29 -19.71
C ARG A 177 0.47 15.19 -18.90
N GLY A 178 0.35 16.14 -17.98
CA GLY A 178 -0.86 16.42 -17.20
C GLY A 178 -0.93 15.70 -15.85
N PRO A 179 -1.82 16.13 -14.95
CA PRO A 179 -2.27 15.29 -13.86
C PRO A 179 -3.10 14.14 -14.44
N LEU A 180 -2.64 12.90 -14.20
CA LEU A 180 -3.34 11.69 -14.62
C LEU A 180 -3.88 10.97 -13.40
N TRP A 181 -5.13 10.47 -13.49
CA TRP A 181 -5.65 9.53 -12.53
C TRP A 181 -5.37 8.10 -12.98
N VAL A 182 -4.76 7.29 -12.12
CA VAL A 182 -4.64 5.84 -12.28
C VAL A 182 -5.54 5.17 -11.26
N LEU A 183 -6.46 4.33 -11.71
CA LEU A 183 -7.56 3.78 -10.91
C LEU A 183 -7.47 2.25 -10.85
N ARG A 184 -7.74 1.70 -9.66
CA ARG A 184 -7.92 0.28 -9.41
C ARG A 184 -9.14 0.06 -8.52
N SER A 185 -10.18 -0.56 -9.06
CA SER A 185 -11.27 -1.08 -8.24
C SER A 185 -10.84 -2.40 -7.60
N VAL A 186 -11.15 -2.55 -6.31
CA VAL A 186 -10.84 -3.75 -5.53
C VAL A 186 -12.04 -4.15 -4.68
N VAL A 187 -12.18 -5.43 -4.38
CA VAL A 187 -13.12 -5.90 -3.36
C VAL A 187 -12.35 -6.64 -2.28
N VAL A 188 -12.47 -6.18 -1.05
CA VAL A 188 -11.94 -6.85 0.14
C VAL A 188 -13.00 -7.81 0.66
N ASP A 189 -12.64 -9.07 0.84
CA ASP A 189 -13.54 -10.07 1.42
C ASP A 189 -13.44 -10.11 2.96
N GLU A 190 -14.40 -10.78 3.61
CA GLU A 190 -14.44 -10.93 5.07
C GLU A 190 -13.27 -11.73 5.66
N ARG A 191 -12.48 -12.41 4.81
CA ARG A 191 -11.35 -13.25 5.19
C ARG A 191 -10.01 -12.54 4.99
N GLY A 192 -10.01 -11.29 4.53
CA GLY A 192 -8.80 -10.52 4.25
C GLY A 192 -8.16 -10.80 2.89
N GLY A 193 -8.91 -11.37 1.95
CA GLY A 193 -8.56 -11.44 0.54
C GLY A 193 -8.88 -10.14 -0.20
N ILE A 194 -8.16 -9.88 -1.29
CA ILE A 194 -8.43 -8.77 -2.22
C ILE A 194 -8.57 -9.33 -3.63
N ARG A 195 -9.48 -8.75 -4.42
CA ARG A 195 -9.71 -9.10 -5.83
C ARG A 195 -9.95 -7.85 -6.67
#